data_AF-A0A8T0HSY3-F1
#
_entry.id   AF-A0A8T0HSY3-F1
#
_cell.length_a   1.000
_cell.length_b   1.000
_cell.length_c   1.000
_cell.angle_alpha   90.00
_cell.angle_beta   90.00
_cell.angle_gamma   90.00
#
_symmetry.space_group_name_H-M   'P 1'
#
loop_
_entity.id
_entity.type
_entity.pdbx_description
1 polymer ?
#
loop_
_entity_poly.entity_id
_entity_poly.type
_entity_poly.pdbx_seq_one_letter_code
_entity_poly.pdbx_strand_id
1 'polypeptide(L)'
;MYAYANHYRTEDPVEGNPYVTYDSGVACIATTTCRYSATDRRPVQADLKYVGVLRKIIRLDYSVIQINVMSCDCIKPNIVGNPSMRQDPHGFWLIRTGDFQRGNSEPYILPVHASQVKYDNRCSL
;
A
#
# COMPACT_ATOMS: atom_id res chain seq x y z
N MET A 1 16.04 14.25 -15.90
CA MET A 1 15.63 12.84 -15.75
C MET A 1 15.77 12.52 -14.27
N TYR A 2 14.68 12.55 -13.51
CA TYR A 2 14.74 12.32 -12.06
C TYR A 2 14.08 10.98 -11.74
N ALA A 3 14.91 9.98 -11.46
CA ALA A 3 14.48 8.76 -10.82
C ALA A 3 14.39 9.04 -9.32
N TYR A 4 13.18 9.03 -8.76
CA TYR A 4 13.02 9.03 -7.31
C TYR A 4 13.05 7.58 -6.83
N ALA A 5 14.10 7.26 -6.09
CA ALA A 5 14.35 5.94 -5.53
C ALA A 5 13.23 5.56 -4.56
N ASN A 6 12.67 4.36 -4.75
CA ASN A 6 11.76 3.72 -3.81
C ASN A 6 12.50 3.46 -2.48
N HIS A 7 12.42 4.38 -1.53
CA HIS A 7 12.98 4.19 -0.18
C HIS A 7 12.03 3.33 0.67
N TYR A 8 11.92 2.04 0.35
CA TYR A 8 11.34 1.08 1.29
C TYR A 8 12.39 0.74 2.35
N ARG A 9 12.10 1.11 3.60
CA ARG A 9 12.96 0.82 4.75
C ARG A 9 13.09 -0.71 4.93
N THR A 10 14.27 -1.26 4.69
CA THR A 10 14.70 -2.53 5.29
C THR A 10 15.41 -2.18 6.59
N GLU A 11 14.88 -2.61 7.73
CA GLU A 11 15.67 -2.61 8.97
C GLU A 11 16.87 -3.54 8.74
N ASP A 12 18.08 -2.98 8.75
CA ASP A 12 19.30 -3.78 8.82
C ASP A 12 19.54 -4.10 10.32
N PRO A 13 19.69 -5.37 10.74
CA PRO A 13 19.77 -5.75 12.14
C PRO A 13 21.05 -5.29 12.88
N VAL A 14 21.95 -4.59 12.21
CA VAL A 14 23.21 -4.14 12.83
C VAL A 14 22.97 -2.79 13.53
N GLU A 15 22.96 -2.87 14.86
CA GLU A 15 22.68 -1.83 15.84
C GLU A 15 23.26 -0.45 15.51
N GLY A 16 22.43 0.58 15.69
CA GLY A 16 22.93 1.79 16.33
C GLY A 16 22.41 3.13 15.83
N ASN A 17 21.73 3.21 14.68
CA ASN A 17 21.15 4.50 14.27
C ASN A 17 19.88 4.38 13.41
N PRO A 18 18.68 4.67 13.95
CA PRO A 18 17.49 4.72 13.14
C PRO A 18 17.51 5.99 12.30
N TYR A 19 17.80 5.87 11.01
CA TYR A 19 17.42 6.90 10.05
C TYR A 19 15.88 7.04 10.12
N VAL A 20 15.40 8.17 10.63
CA VAL A 20 13.97 8.47 10.75
C VAL A 20 13.52 9.09 9.42
N THR A 21 13.07 8.24 8.51
CA THR A 21 12.38 8.67 7.28
C THR A 21 10.97 8.06 7.32
N TYR A 22 9.94 8.91 7.28
CA TYR A 22 8.53 8.53 7.34
C TYR A 22 7.98 8.13 5.95
N ASP A 23 8.73 7.27 5.26
CA ASP A 23 8.51 6.89 3.86
C ASP A 23 7.89 5.48 3.73
N SER A 24 7.29 4.98 4.81
CA SER A 24 6.72 3.64 4.92
C SER A 24 5.30 3.51 4.36
N GLY A 25 4.74 4.57 3.79
CA GLY A 25 3.42 4.49 3.15
C GLY A 25 3.46 3.62 1.89
N VAL A 26 2.52 2.68 1.78
CA VAL A 26 2.31 1.86 0.58
C VAL A 26 0.86 1.90 0.14
N ALA A 27 0.65 1.81 -1.18
CA ALA A 27 -0.63 1.51 -1.79
C ALA A 27 -0.51 0.33 -2.75
N CYS A 28 -1.57 -0.45 -2.84
CA CYS A 28 -1.72 -1.54 -3.79
C CYS A 28 -3.05 -1.35 -4.52
N ILE A 29 -3.01 -1.44 -5.85
CA ILE A 29 -4.19 -1.39 -6.70
C ILE A 29 -4.26 -2.71 -7.45
N ALA A 30 -5.34 -3.45 -7.24
CA ALA A 30 -5.57 -4.74 -7.88
C ALA A 30 -6.88 -4.69 -8.65
N THR A 31 -6.84 -4.89 -9.96
CA THR A 31 -8.03 -5.04 -10.78
C THR A 31 -8.54 -6.47 -10.63
N THR A 32 -9.77 -6.61 -10.13
CA THR A 32 -10.42 -7.90 -9.94
C THR A 32 -11.71 -7.98 -10.74
N THR A 33 -12.12 -9.20 -11.04
CA THR A 33 -13.41 -9.47 -11.66
C THR A 33 -14.44 -9.71 -10.57
N CYS A 34 -15.34 -8.75 -10.38
CA CYS A 34 -16.43 -8.84 -9.42
C CYS A 34 -17.68 -9.44 -10.07
N ARG A 35 -18.38 -10.30 -9.33
CA ARG A 35 -19.69 -10.84 -9.69
C ARG A 35 -20.63 -10.66 -8.51
N TYR A 36 -21.89 -10.34 -8.78
CA TYR A 36 -22.89 -10.19 -7.72
C TYR A 36 -23.30 -11.56 -7.14
N SER A 37 -23.25 -12.61 -7.96
CA SER A 37 -23.55 -13.99 -7.55
C SER A 37 -22.81 -15.02 -8.42
N ALA A 38 -22.85 -16.30 -8.02
CA ALA A 38 -22.31 -17.40 -8.82
C ALA A 38 -23.04 -17.59 -10.17
N THR A 39 -24.29 -17.17 -10.27
CA THR A 39 -25.11 -17.24 -11.48
C THR A 39 -24.97 -16.00 -12.38
N ASP A 40 -24.26 -14.98 -11.91
CA ASP A 40 -24.02 -13.76 -12.66
C ASP A 40 -23.14 -14.03 -13.89
N ARG A 41 -23.72 -13.76 -15.06
CA ARG A 41 -23.10 -13.91 -16.39
C ARG A 41 -22.49 -12.62 -16.91
N ARG A 42 -22.59 -11.51 -16.17
CA ARG A 42 -22.04 -10.20 -16.54
C ARG A 42 -21.06 -9.71 -15.47
N PRO A 43 -19.91 -10.38 -15.32
CA PRO A 43 -18.87 -9.92 -14.41
C PRO A 43 -18.42 -8.50 -14.77
N VAL A 44 -18.15 -7.70 -13.75
CA VAL A 44 -17.62 -6.34 -13.90
C VAL A 44 -16.19 -6.30 -13.38
N GLN A 45 -15.28 -5.70 -14.15
CA GLN A 45 -13.94 -5.41 -13.65
C GLN A 45 -14.01 -4.21 -12.69
N ALA A 46 -13.42 -4.36 -11.51
CA ALA A 46 -13.36 -3.33 -10.49
C ALA A 46 -11.96 -3.26 -9.89
N ASP A 47 -11.50 -2.05 -9.60
CA ASP A 47 -10.24 -1.84 -8.91
C ASP A 47 -10.43 -1.87 -7.40
N LEU A 48 -9.72 -2.78 -6.74
CA LEU A 48 -9.55 -2.80 -5.30
C LEU A 48 -8.32 -1.99 -4.94
N LYS A 49 -8.52 -0.93 -4.15
CA LYS A 49 -7.44 -0.07 -3.67
C LYS A 49 -7.20 -0.35 -2.19
N TYR A 50 -5.94 -0.51 -1.82
CA TYR A 50 -5.50 -0.68 -0.44
C TYR A 50 -4.39 0.33 -0.15
N VAL A 51 -4.40 0.88 1.05
CA VAL A 51 -3.36 1.80 1.53
C VAL A 51 -2.96 1.39 2.91
N GLY A 52 -1.67 1.37 3.22
CA GLY A 52 -1.22 1.03 4.56
C GLY A 52 0.18 1.51 4.85
N VAL A 53 0.58 1.33 6.10
CA VAL A 53 1.93 1.63 6.56
C VAL A 53 2.71 0.30 6.57
N LEU A 54 3.81 0.25 5.82
CA LEU A 54 4.78 -0.84 5.85
C LEU A 54 5.30 -1.01 7.28
N ARG A 55 5.15 -2.22 7.81
CA ARG A 55 5.61 -2.61 9.14
C ARG A 55 6.92 -3.37 9.09
N LYS A 56 7.01 -4.37 8.21
CA LYS A 56 8.15 -5.29 8.14
C LYS A 56 8.26 -5.88 6.74
N ILE A 57 9.49 -6.08 6.28
CA ILE A 57 9.80 -6.83 5.05
C ILE A 57 10.28 -8.21 5.49
N ILE A 58 9.56 -9.24 5.10
CA ILE A 58 9.86 -10.62 5.46
C ILE A 58 10.46 -11.30 4.23
N ARG A 59 11.64 -11.89 4.38
CA ARG A 59 12.27 -12.74 3.36
C ARG A 59 11.81 -14.18 3.57
N LEU A 60 11.09 -14.72 2.60
CA LEU A 60 10.71 -16.12 2.53
C LEU A 60 11.75 -16.87 1.70
N ASP A 61 12.42 -17.84 2.31
CA ASP A 61 13.42 -18.68 1.65
C ASP A 61 12.82 -20.05 1.34
N TYR A 62 12.56 -20.32 0.07
CA TYR A 62 12.05 -21.60 -0.42
C TYR A 62 13.18 -22.52 -0.94
N SER A 63 14.43 -22.27 -0.55
CA SER A 63 15.66 -22.94 -1.02
C SER A 63 16.00 -22.72 -2.50
N VAL A 64 15.01 -22.82 -3.39
CA VAL A 64 15.16 -22.64 -4.85
C VAL A 64 14.94 -21.19 -5.27
N ILE A 65 14.09 -20.48 -4.54
CA ILE A 65 13.74 -19.07 -4.77
C ILE A 65 13.61 -18.34 -3.44
N GLN A 66 13.89 -17.04 -3.46
CA GLN A 66 13.68 -16.16 -2.32
C GLN A 66 12.69 -15.07 -2.71
N ILE A 67 11.65 -14.91 -1.89
CA ILE A 67 10.57 -13.95 -2.13
C ILE A 67 10.49 -13.01 -0.94
N ASN A 68 10.48 -11.71 -1.21
CA ASN A 68 10.21 -10.71 -0.19
C ASN A 68 8.71 -10.41 -0.16
N VAL A 69 8.13 -10.43 1.04
CA VAL A 69 6.75 -9.99 1.28
C VAL A 69 6.77 -8.83 2.27
N MET A 70 5.89 -7.86 2.04
CA MET A 70 5.76 -6.68 2.86
C MET A 70 4.53 -6.81 3.73
N SER A 71 4.72 -6.91 5.04
CA SER A 71 3.62 -6.82 6.00
C SER A 71 3.29 -5.36 6.23
N CYS A 72 2.02 -5.01 6.07
CA CYS A 72 1.56 -3.64 6.10
C CYS A 72 0.31 -3.56 6.98
N ASP A 73 0.09 -2.44 7.66
CA ASP A 73 -1.23 -2.17 8.25
C ASP A 73 -2.11 -1.53 7.18
N CYS A 74 -2.65 -2.34 6.27
CA CYS A 74 -3.50 -1.82 5.19
C CYS A 74 -4.95 -1.66 5.61
N ILE A 75 -5.54 -0.61 5.07
CA ILE A 75 -6.97 -0.33 5.11
C ILE A 75 -7.51 -0.20 3.68
N LYS A 76 -8.82 -0.32 3.54
CA LYS A 76 -9.51 0.12 2.34
C LYS A 76 -9.77 1.62 2.46
N PRO A 77 -9.22 2.47 1.56
CA PRO A 77 -9.51 3.90 1.59
C PRO A 77 -10.97 4.14 1.22
N ASN A 78 -11.58 5.17 1.81
CA ASN A 78 -12.84 5.67 1.30
C ASN A 78 -12.57 6.36 -0.03
N ILE A 79 -13.30 5.99 -1.09
CA ILE A 79 -13.18 6.58 -2.42
C ILE A 79 -14.45 7.31 -2.86
N VAL A 80 -15.50 7.33 -2.03
CA VAL A 80 -16.81 7.91 -2.36
C VAL A 80 -17.15 9.05 -1.39
N GLY A 81 -17.69 10.15 -1.93
CA GLY A 81 -18.11 11.32 -1.16
C GLY A 81 -16.92 12.15 -0.71
N ASN A 82 -16.31 11.77 0.42
CA ASN A 82 -15.11 12.43 0.97
C ASN A 82 -13.92 11.45 0.86
N PRO A 83 -13.24 11.41 -0.30
CA PRO A 83 -12.21 10.43 -0.55
C PRO A 83 -11.03 10.63 0.40
N SER A 84 -10.48 9.54 0.92
CA SER A 84 -9.29 9.54 1.76
C SER A 84 -7.99 9.33 0.97
N MET A 85 -8.10 9.16 -0.35
CA MET A 85 -6.96 8.95 -1.26
C MET A 85 -7.16 9.67 -2.61
N ARG A 86 -6.14 10.41 -3.08
CA ARG A 86 -6.10 11.08 -4.39
C ARG A 86 -4.70 11.03 -4.99
N GLN A 87 -4.57 11.07 -6.31
CA GLN A 87 -3.28 11.36 -6.94
C GLN A 87 -3.07 12.87 -7.08
N ASP A 88 -1.83 13.30 -6.85
CA ASP A 88 -1.41 14.65 -7.21
C ASP A 88 -1.13 14.77 -8.73
N PRO A 89 -0.89 15.98 -9.26
CA PRO A 89 -0.58 16.18 -10.69
C PRO A 89 0.70 15.46 -11.17
N HIS A 90 1.54 15.00 -10.26
CA HIS A 90 2.78 14.27 -10.55
C HIS A 90 2.60 12.75 -10.42
N GLY A 91 1.40 12.26 -10.11
CA GLY A 91 1.05 10.84 -10.01
C GLY A 91 1.29 10.22 -8.63
N PHE A 92 1.69 11.00 -7.62
CA PHE A 92 1.88 10.51 -6.27
C PHE A 92 0.55 10.38 -5.54
N TRP A 93 0.40 9.29 -4.80
CA TRP A 93 -0.77 9.09 -3.95
C TRP A 93 -0.64 9.91 -2.66
N LEU A 94 -1.63 10.76 -2.45
CA LEU A 94 -1.87 11.54 -1.24
C LEU A 94 -2.98 10.89 -0.44
N ILE A 95 -2.71 10.62 0.84
CA ILE A 95 -3.67 9.98 1.73
C ILE A 95 -3.92 10.84 2.96
N ARG A 96 -5.20 10.98 3.31
CA ARG A 96 -5.66 11.67 4.52
C ARG A 96 -5.65 10.71 5.71
N THR A 97 -4.95 11.11 6.76
CA THR A 97 -4.64 10.25 7.93
C THR A 97 -5.79 10.09 8.93
N GLY A 98 -6.83 10.92 8.85
CA GLY A 98 -7.92 10.95 9.83
C GLY A 98 -8.88 9.74 9.79
N ASP A 99 -8.89 8.96 8.69
CA ASP A 99 -9.91 7.95 8.42
C ASP A 99 -9.40 6.50 8.52
N PHE A 100 -8.22 6.28 9.12
CA PHE A 100 -7.66 4.94 9.32
C PHE A 100 -8.40 4.18 10.42
N GLN A 101 -9.55 3.57 10.11
CA GLN A 101 -10.08 2.51 10.95
C GLN A 101 -9.17 1.28 10.81
N ARG A 102 -8.54 0.84 11.92
CA ARG A 102 -7.71 -0.38 11.97
C ARG A 102 -8.56 -1.58 11.56
N GLY A 103 -8.51 -1.92 10.28
CA GLY A 103 -8.98 -3.20 9.76
C GLY A 103 -8.03 -4.30 10.19
N ASN A 104 -8.59 -5.40 10.68
CA ASN A 104 -7.86 -6.50 11.30
C ASN A 104 -6.90 -7.24 10.34
N SER A 105 -5.86 -7.86 10.93
CA SER A 105 -4.93 -8.87 10.41
C SER A 105 -3.95 -8.45 9.31
N GLU A 106 -2.72 -8.11 9.69
CA GLU A 106 -1.48 -8.03 8.87
C GLU A 106 -1.62 -8.44 7.38
N PRO A 107 -2.07 -7.55 6.49
CA PRO A 107 -2.04 -7.84 5.06
C PRO A 107 -0.60 -7.86 4.54
N TYR A 108 -0.27 -8.92 3.80
CA TYR A 108 0.99 -9.04 3.09
C TYR A 108 0.84 -8.59 1.64
N ILE A 109 1.74 -7.74 1.16
CA ILE A 109 1.81 -7.25 -0.22
C ILE A 109 3.15 -7.67 -0.83
N LEU A 110 3.17 -8.03 -2.10
CA LEU A 110 4.42 -8.24 -2.83
C LEU A 110 5.02 -6.88 -3.23
N PRO A 111 6.35 -6.67 -3.12
CA PRO A 111 7.00 -5.43 -3.52
C PRO A 111 6.66 -4.96 -4.94
N VAL A 112 6.49 -5.90 -5.87
CA VAL A 112 6.12 -5.61 -7.27
C VAL A 112 4.72 -5.00 -7.43
N HIS A 113 3.83 -5.19 -6.46
CA HIS A 113 2.47 -4.66 -6.48
C HIS A 113 2.29 -3.42 -5.61
N ALA A 114 3.35 -2.93 -4.98
CA ALA A 114 3.30 -1.80 -4.07
C ALA A 114 3.82 -0.51 -4.73
N SER A 115 3.06 0.56 -4.58
CA SER A 115 3.47 1.93 -4.88
C SER A 115 3.69 2.71 -3.60
N GLN A 116 4.75 3.52 -3.54
CA GLN A 116 5.00 4.39 -2.41
C GLN A 116 3.99 5.54 -2.37
N VAL A 117 3.57 5.92 -1.17
CA VAL A 117 2.60 7.00 -0.98
C VAL A 117 3.05 7.98 0.08
N LYS A 118 2.53 9.21 0.01
CA LYS A 118 2.83 10.27 0.95
C LYS A 118 1.60 10.58 1.81
N TYR A 119 1.78 10.54 3.13
CA TYR A 119 0.74 10.98 4.06
C TYR A 119 0.83 12.49 4.28
N ASP A 120 -0.31 13.17 4.20
CA ASP A 120 -0.40 14.61 4.46
C ASP A 120 -1.67 14.94 5.25
N ASN A 121 -1.49 15.46 6.47
CA ASN A 121 -2.58 15.86 7.36
C ASN A 121 -3.23 17.19 6.95
N ARG A 122 -2.64 17.93 6.00
CA ARG A 122 -3.13 19.22 5.50
C ARG A 122 -3.78 19.11 4.12
N CYS A 123 -3.84 17.91 3.55
CA CYS A 123 -4.47 17.70 2.25
C CYS A 123 -6.01 17.79 2.34
N SER A 124 -6.56 18.90 1.82
CA SER A 124 -7.94 18.95 1.33
C SER A 124 -8.04 18.14 0.04
N LEU A 125 -8.37 16.85 0.20
CA LEU A 125 -8.65 15.93 -0.91
C LEU A 125 -9.90 16.34 -1.70
#